data_AF-A0A524J0S2-F1
#
_entry.id   AF-A0A524J0S2-F1
#
_cell.length_a   1.000
_cell.length_b   1.000
_cell.length_c   1.000
_cell.angle_alpha   90.00
_cell.angle_beta   90.00
_cell.angle_gamma   90.00
#
_symmetry.space_group_name_H-M   'P 1'
#
loop_
_entity.id
_entity.type
_entity.pdbx_description
1 polymer ?
#
loop_
_entity_poly.entity_id
_entity_poly.type
_entity_poly.pdbx_seq_one_letter_code
_entity_poly.pdbx_strand_id
1 'polypeptide(L)' 'MSIPILDNHVHLEPIKGRNVDSAREFEKLGGTHLIISHLPYDHVEISKADDFRTAFDVTVNIKDRVNKETSLHAYA' A
#
# COMPACT_ATOMS: atom_id res chain seq x y z
N MET A 1 14.91 -15.26 -14.98
CA MET A 1 13.90 -14.34 -14.42
C MET A 1 12.54 -15.00 -14.58
N SER A 2 11.76 -15.07 -13.51
CA SER A 2 10.35 -15.49 -13.57
C SER A 2 9.46 -14.29 -13.95
N ILE A 3 8.28 -14.57 -14.50
CA ILE A 3 7.28 -13.54 -14.80
C ILE A 3 6.70 -13.02 -13.47
N PRO A 4 6.60 -11.69 -13.25
CA PRO A 4 5.98 -11.12 -12.05
C PRO A 4 4.51 -11.54 -11.88
N ILE A 5 4.14 -11.88 -10.65
CA ILE A 5 2.75 -11.93 -10.19
C ILE A 5 2.48 -10.61 -9.47
N LEU A 6 1.83 -9.69 -10.19
CA LEU A 6 1.59 -8.31 -9.79
C LEU A 6 0.10 -8.13 -9.46
N ASP A 7 -0.19 -7.57 -8.29
CA ASP A 7 -1.45 -6.85 -8.10
C ASP A 7 -1.26 -5.42 -8.60
N ASN A 8 -1.95 -5.09 -9.69
CA ASN A 8 -1.76 -3.83 -10.40
C ASN A 8 -2.44 -2.65 -9.70
N HIS A 9 -3.39 -2.88 -8.80
CA HIS A 9 -4.10 -1.80 -8.12
C HIS A 9 -4.69 -2.31 -6.80
N VAL A 10 -3.97 -2.07 -5.70
CA VAL A 10 -4.43 -2.42 -4.36
C VAL A 10 -4.62 -1.17 -3.51
N HIS A 11 -5.65 -1.18 -2.66
CA HIS A 11 -5.81 -0.21 -1.59
C HIS A 11 -5.52 -0.88 -0.25
N LEU A 12 -4.62 -0.30 0.54
CA LEU A 12 -4.30 -0.76 1.89
C LEU A 12 -4.72 0.30 2.91
N GLU A 13 -5.50 -0.10 3.91
CA GLU A 13 -6.00 0.77 4.97
C GLU A 13 -5.26 0.47 6.30
N PRO A 14 -4.42 1.39 6.82
CA PRO A 14 -3.70 1.23 8.08
C PRO A 14 -4.50 1.10 9.38
N ILE A 15 -5.70 1.67 9.50
CA ILE A 15 -6.40 1.75 10.80
C ILE A 15 -7.56 0.75 10.89
N LYS A 16 -8.44 0.78 9.88
CA LYS A 16 -9.66 -0.04 9.81
C LYS A 16 -9.43 -1.35 9.06
N GLY A 17 -8.33 -1.45 8.32
CA GLY A 17 -7.99 -2.61 7.50
C GLY A 17 -6.86 -3.45 8.09
N ARG A 18 -6.40 -4.41 7.29
CA ARG A 18 -5.31 -5.33 7.65
C ARG A 18 -3.93 -4.83 7.20
N ASN A 19 -3.87 -3.76 6.40
CA ASN A 19 -2.64 -3.13 5.96
C ASN A 19 -1.58 -4.15 5.46
N VAL A 20 -0.36 -4.12 6.01
CA VAL A 20 0.77 -4.98 5.64
C VAL A 20 0.44 -6.47 5.81
N ASP A 21 -0.48 -6.85 6.70
CA ASP A 21 -0.87 -8.27 6.85
C ASP A 21 -1.59 -8.81 5.61
N SER A 22 -2.30 -7.96 4.86
CA SER A 22 -2.85 -8.35 3.55
C SER A 22 -1.74 -8.58 2.53
N ALA A 23 -0.69 -7.75 2.55
CA ALA A 23 0.46 -7.93 1.66
C ALA A 23 1.21 -9.25 1.97
N ARG A 24 1.40 -9.58 3.26
CA ARG A 24 1.98 -10.87 3.69
C ARG A 24 1.15 -12.07 3.23
N GLU A 25 -0.17 -11.95 3.19
CA GLU A 25 -1.03 -13.01 2.70
C GLU A 25 -0.92 -13.18 1.18
N PHE A 26 -0.88 -12.06 0.44
CA PHE A 26 -0.63 -12.09 -1.00
C PHE A 26 0.73 -12.73 -1.34
N GLU A 27 1.78 -12.38 -0.60
CA GLU A 27 3.11 -12.99 -0.70
C GLU A 27 3.06 -14.51 -0.48
N LYS A 28 2.37 -14.98 0.59
CA LYS A 28 2.22 -16.42 0.87
C LYS A 28 1.51 -17.18 -0.26
N LEU A 29 0.67 -16.51 -1.04
CA LEU A 29 -0.03 -17.08 -2.19
C LEU A 29 0.77 -16.97 -3.51
N GLY A 30 2.02 -16.52 -3.44
CA GLY A 30 2.93 -16.41 -4.59
C GLY A 30 2.97 -15.04 -5.24
N GLY A 31 2.31 -14.04 -4.66
CA GLY A 31 2.43 -12.64 -5.07
C GLY A 31 3.88 -12.14 -4.99
N THR A 32 4.25 -11.23 -5.88
CA THR A 32 5.64 -10.73 -5.97
C THR A 32 5.74 -9.21 -6.03
N HIS A 33 4.74 -8.53 -6.62
CA HIS A 33 4.75 -7.08 -6.81
C HIS A 33 3.39 -6.49 -6.45
N LEU A 34 3.37 -5.25 -5.96
CA LEU A 34 2.16 -4.49 -5.62
C LEU A 34 2.27 -3.05 -6.13
N ILE A 35 1.20 -2.52 -6.72
CA ILE A 35 1.01 -1.07 -6.91
C ILE A 35 -0.07 -0.60 -5.94
N ILE A 36 0.35 0.16 -4.94
CA ILE A 36 -0.51 0.63 -3.85
C ILE A 36 -1.12 1.97 -4.26
N SER A 37 -2.37 1.92 -4.66
CA SER A 37 -3.16 3.08 -5.05
C SER A 37 -3.66 3.82 -3.81
N HIS A 38 -3.59 5.15 -3.85
CA HIS A 38 -4.10 6.00 -2.79
C HIS A 38 -5.56 5.68 -2.46
N LEU A 39 -5.84 5.56 -1.18
CA LEU A 39 -7.20 5.44 -0.64
C LEU A 39 -7.55 6.75 0.08
N PRO A 40 -8.74 7.34 -0.14
CA PRO A 40 -9.22 8.44 0.69
C PRO A 40 -9.38 7.98 2.14
N TYR A 41 -8.43 8.33 2.99
CA TYR A 41 -8.37 7.88 4.38
C TYR A 41 -9.32 8.73 5.25
N ASP A 42 -10.37 8.12 5.81
CA ASP A 42 -11.36 8.84 6.66
C ASP A 42 -10.74 9.55 7.88
N HIS A 43 -9.55 9.13 8.31
CA HIS A 43 -8.84 9.67 9.47
C HIS A 43 -7.91 10.84 9.10
N VAL A 44 -7.85 11.23 7.82
CA VAL A 44 -7.11 12.39 7.35
C VAL A 44 -8.13 13.43 6.89
N GLU A 45 -8.26 14.52 7.65
CA GLU A 45 -9.13 15.62 7.30
C GLU A 45 -8.56 16.38 6.09
N ILE A 46 -9.43 16.66 5.11
CA ILE A 46 -9.08 17.41 3.90
C ILE A 46 -9.86 18.73 3.90
N SER A 47 -9.15 19.83 4.10
CA SER A 47 -9.70 21.19 4.15
C SER A 47 -9.09 22.12 3.09
N LYS A 48 -7.88 21.80 2.62
CA LYS A 48 -7.13 22.55 1.60
C LYS A 48 -6.29 21.61 0.74
N ALA A 49 -5.77 22.14 -0.37
CA ALA A 49 -5.00 21.38 -1.36
C ALA A 49 -3.78 20.65 -0.75
N ASP A 50 -3.07 21.28 0.19
CA ASP A 50 -1.90 20.68 0.84
C ASP A 50 -2.23 19.41 1.63
N ASP A 51 -3.47 19.24 2.10
CA ASP A 51 -3.86 18.10 2.92
C ASP A 51 -3.86 16.80 2.09
N PHE A 52 -4.05 16.88 0.76
CA PHE A 52 -3.90 15.73 -0.12
C PHE A 52 -2.47 15.18 -0.13
N ARG A 53 -1.46 16.05 0.07
CA ARG A 53 -0.07 15.60 0.18
C ARG A 53 0.11 14.78 1.45
N THR A 54 -0.41 15.27 2.58
CA THR A 54 -0.41 14.55 3.86
C THR A 54 -1.16 13.21 3.74
N ALA A 55 -2.29 13.18 3.04
CA ALA A 55 -3.03 11.94 2.79
C ALA A 55 -2.22 10.96 1.92
N PHE A 56 -1.52 11.45 0.90
CA PHE A 56 -0.67 10.61 0.04
C PHE A 56 0.59 10.10 0.76
N ASP A 57 1.15 10.87 1.71
CA ASP A 57 2.27 10.43 2.54
C ASP A 57 1.92 9.17 3.35
N VAL A 58 0.65 8.97 3.72
CA VAL A 58 0.17 7.71 4.32
C VAL A 58 0.35 6.54 3.35
N THR A 59 -0.02 6.71 2.07
CA THR A 59 0.16 5.70 1.02
C THR A 59 1.64 5.37 0.82
N VAL A 60 2.52 6.39 0.76
CA VAL A 60 3.97 6.22 0.64
C VAL A 60 4.54 5.45 1.84
N ASN A 61 4.09 5.77 3.06
CA ASN A 61 4.53 5.08 4.27
C ASN A 61 4.14 3.60 4.25
N ILE A 62 2.92 3.28 3.81
CA ILE A 62 2.49 1.88 3.66
C ILE A 62 3.39 1.14 2.67
N LYS A 63 3.68 1.74 1.50
CA LYS A 63 4.61 1.17 0.52
C LYS A 63 5.99 0.90 1.11
N ASP A 64 6.52 1.84 1.89
CA ASP A 64 7.81 1.67 2.56
C ASP A 64 7.78 0.54 3.60
N ARG A 65 6.67 0.43 4.34
CA ARG A 65 6.46 -0.67 5.28
C ARG A 65 6.36 -2.02 4.58
N VAL A 66 5.62 -2.13 3.49
CA VAL A 66 5.53 -3.38 2.71
C VAL A 66 6.92 -3.80 2.22
N ASN A 67 7.69 -2.87 1.63
CA ASN A 67 9.05 -3.15 1.16
C ASN A 67 10.03 -3.51 2.30
N LYS A 68 9.79 -3.02 3.52
CA LYS A 68 10.63 -3.33 4.70
C LYS A 68 10.24 -4.63 5.39
N GLU A 69 8.96 -4.96 5.40
CA GLU A 69 8.37 -6.02 6.23
C GLU A 69 8.02 -7.30 5.46
N THR A 70 8.21 -7.32 4.13
CA THR A 70 7.95 -8.45 3.23
C THR A 70 9.06 -8.58 2.17
N SER A 71 9.00 -9.61 1.33
CA SER A 71 9.84 -9.77 0.14
C SER A 71 9.19 -9.22 -1.15
N LEU A 72 8.01 -8.61 -1.05
CA LEU A 72 7.33 -7.99 -2.18
C LEU A 72 8.05 -6.73 -2.65
N HIS A 73 7.90 -6.43 -3.94
CA HIS A 73 8.24 -5.15 -4.52
C HIS A 73 6.99 -4.25 -4.61
N ALA A 74 6.88 -3.28 -3.71
CA ALA A 74 5.77 -2.34 -3.64
C ALA A 74 6.11 -0.95 -4.22
N TYR A 75 5.14 -0.39 -4.93
CA TYR A 75 5.17 0.94 -5.55
C TYR A 75 3.96 1.77 -5.10
N ALA A 76 4.10 3.10 -5.10
CA ALA A 76 3.04 4.07 -4.78
C ALA A 76 3.30 5.37 -5.56
#